data_AF-A0A7J7FSY3-F1
#
_entry.id   AF-A0A7J7FSY3-F1
#
_cell.length_a   1.000
_cell.length_b   1.000
_cell.length_c   1.000
_cell.angle_alpha   90.00
_cell.angle_beta   90.00
_cell.angle_gamma   90.00
#
_symmetry.space_group_name_H-M   'P 1'
#
loop_
_entity.id
_entity.type
_entity.pdbx_description
1 polymer ?
#
loop_
_entity_poly.entity_id
_entity_poly.type
_entity_poly.pdbx_seq_one_letter_code
_entity_poly.pdbx_strand_id
1 'polypeptide(L)'
;MNRVEIINKCFSRKTVEEILSSLEEEMETGTDKWIVEAISSLKSASPTSLKITLRSIREGRVLKLEHCLSREFTLCRHFMRRTVNNDFYEGARAMLIDKDKKPKWEPPQLWQVSEEMVDRFFAEAEDDDEWENLHLPNRSGLSNPMKPKL
;
A
#
# COMPACT_ATOMS: atom_id res chain seq x y z
N MET A 1 4.31 27.36 -0.85
CA MET A 1 3.25 26.55 -1.45
C MET A 1 2.18 26.27 -0.41
N ASN A 2 0.92 26.12 -0.82
CA ASN A 2 -0.10 25.57 0.08
C ASN A 2 0.04 24.03 0.17
N ARG A 3 -0.68 23.40 1.11
CA ARG A 3 -0.56 21.95 1.35
C ARG A 3 -0.91 21.10 0.12
N VAL A 4 -1.89 21.49 -0.68
CA VAL A 4 -2.30 20.73 -1.88
C VAL A 4 -1.20 20.80 -2.96
N GLU A 5 -0.58 21.96 -3.15
CA GLU A 5 0.55 22.13 -4.06
C GLU A 5 1.74 21.24 -3.65
N ILE A 6 2.05 21.17 -2.35
CA ILE A 6 3.11 20.31 -1.80
C ILE A 6 2.77 18.84 -2.02
N ILE A 7 1.53 18.42 -1.73
CA ILE A 7 1.08 17.03 -1.98
C ILE A 7 1.26 16.69 -3.46
N ASN A 8 0.76 17.55 -4.35
CA ASN A 8 0.85 17.33 -5.79
C ASN A 8 2.31 17.26 -6.25
N LYS A 9 3.18 18.13 -5.75
CA LYS A 9 4.62 18.13 -6.09
C LYS A 9 5.33 16.88 -5.59
N CYS A 10 5.18 16.54 -4.32
CA CYS A 10 5.97 15.47 -3.69
C CYS A 10 5.44 14.08 -4.01
N PHE A 11 4.12 13.87 -4.02
CA PHE A 11 3.54 12.54 -4.28
C PHE A 11 3.34 12.23 -5.78
N SER A 12 3.68 13.16 -6.68
CA SER A 12 3.73 12.88 -8.13
C SER A 12 5.01 12.18 -8.58
N ARG A 13 6.03 12.10 -7.71
CA ARG A 13 7.30 11.41 -8.00
C ARG A 13 7.07 9.93 -8.31
N LYS A 14 8.05 9.25 -8.92
CA LYS A 14 7.96 7.88 -9.46
C LYS A 14 8.37 6.79 -8.47
N THR A 15 9.08 7.09 -7.40
CA THR A 15 9.44 6.07 -6.39
C THR A 15 9.14 6.56 -4.99
N VAL A 16 9.09 5.64 -4.01
CA VAL A 16 8.89 6.03 -2.60
C VAL A 16 10.08 6.87 -2.12
N GLU A 17 11.28 6.51 -2.57
CA GLU A 17 12.53 7.20 -2.31
C GLU A 17 12.46 8.65 -2.81
N GLU A 18 12.03 8.87 -4.06
CA GLU A 18 11.88 10.23 -4.60
C GLU A 18 10.77 11.03 -3.87
N ILE A 19 9.68 10.38 -3.45
CA ILE A 19 8.62 11.04 -2.65
C ILE A 19 9.20 11.52 -1.32
N LEU A 20 9.95 10.67 -0.62
CA LEU A 20 10.60 11.01 0.65
C LEU A 20 11.61 12.15 0.47
N SER A 21 12.51 12.05 -0.51
CA SER A 21 13.48 13.12 -0.78
C SER A 21 12.77 14.44 -1.12
N SER A 22 11.70 14.40 -1.92
CA SER A 22 10.94 15.61 -2.25
C SER A 22 10.23 16.21 -1.03
N LEU A 23 9.78 15.41 -0.05
CA LEU A 23 9.21 15.89 1.21
C LEU A 23 10.29 16.49 2.12
N GLU A 24 11.47 15.87 2.17
CA GLU A 24 12.62 16.36 2.95
C GLU A 24 13.12 17.71 2.41
N GLU A 25 13.20 17.88 1.10
CA GLU A 25 13.50 19.17 0.46
C GLU A 25 12.47 20.25 0.83
N GLU A 26 11.17 19.92 0.79
CA GLU A 26 10.12 20.89 1.19
C GLU A 26 10.24 21.27 2.67
N MET A 27 10.60 20.32 3.54
CA MET A 27 10.82 20.56 4.97
C MET A 27 11.97 21.56 5.22
N GLU A 28 12.99 21.60 4.37
CA GLU A 28 14.09 22.59 4.45
C GLU A 28 13.62 24.01 4.11
N THR A 29 12.63 24.15 3.21
CA THR A 29 12.08 25.47 2.82
C THR A 29 11.11 26.04 3.84
N GLY A 30 10.61 25.22 4.77
CA GLY A 30 9.73 25.64 5.86
C GLY A 30 9.24 24.47 6.71
N THR A 31 9.11 24.69 8.03
CA THR A 31 8.69 23.66 8.97
C THR A 31 7.16 23.63 9.13
N ASP A 32 6.45 23.05 8.15
CA ASP A 32 5.06 22.63 8.38
C ASP A 32 5.06 21.30 9.15
N LYS A 33 4.41 21.29 10.32
CA LYS A 33 4.25 20.10 11.17
C LYS A 33 3.70 18.90 10.38
N TRP A 34 2.83 19.15 9.41
CA TRP A 34 2.25 18.09 8.57
C TRP A 34 3.31 17.35 7.74
N ILE A 35 4.33 18.05 7.22
CA ILE A 35 5.41 17.42 6.43
C ILE A 35 6.24 16.52 7.33
N VAL A 36 6.57 16.99 8.54
CA VAL A 36 7.31 16.21 9.54
C VAL A 36 6.57 14.94 9.92
N GLU A 37 5.25 15.04 10.18
CA GLU A 37 4.39 13.89 10.49
C GLU A 37 4.29 12.92 9.30
N ALA A 38 4.21 13.43 8.05
CA ALA A 38 4.17 12.60 6.85
C ALA A 38 5.49 11.82 6.65
N ILE A 39 6.64 12.48 6.75
CA ILE A 39 7.97 11.84 6.66
C ILE A 39 8.12 10.79 7.75
N SER A 40 7.77 11.14 9.00
CA SER A 40 7.85 10.21 10.12
C SER A 40 6.96 8.97 9.91
N SER A 41 5.74 9.18 9.41
CA SER A 41 4.81 8.08 9.11
C SER A 41 5.37 7.15 8.04
N LEU A 42 5.86 7.71 6.93
CA LEU A 42 6.49 6.93 5.85
C LEU A 42 7.71 6.16 6.35
N LYS A 43 8.62 6.79 7.11
CA LYS A 43 9.83 6.12 7.64
C LYS A 43 9.54 5.02 8.67
N SER A 44 8.38 5.06 9.32
CA SER A 44 7.97 4.03 10.29
C SER A 44 7.29 2.81 9.66
N ALA A 45 6.79 2.94 8.43
CA ALA A 45 6.07 1.89 7.73
C ALA A 45 7.01 0.83 7.13
N SER A 46 6.46 -0.34 6.78
CA SER A 46 7.18 -1.39 6.05
C SER A 46 7.65 -0.83 4.68
N PRO A 47 8.96 -0.88 4.37
CA PRO A 47 9.48 -0.45 3.07
C PRO A 47 8.82 -1.18 1.90
N THR A 48 8.59 -2.49 2.06
CA THR A 48 7.90 -3.33 1.09
C THR A 48 6.47 -2.86 0.86
N SER A 49 5.72 -2.62 1.95
CA SER A 49 4.33 -2.17 1.89
C SER A 49 4.18 -0.81 1.21
N LEU A 50 5.15 0.11 1.42
CA LEU A 50 5.15 1.41 0.74
C LEU A 50 5.28 1.26 -0.78
N LYS A 51 6.21 0.41 -1.26
CA LYS A 51 6.40 0.19 -2.70
C LYS A 51 5.19 -0.49 -3.33
N ILE A 52 4.64 -1.52 -2.69
CA ILE A 52 3.41 -2.19 -3.14
C ILE A 52 2.24 -1.21 -3.25
N THR A 53 2.01 -0.41 -2.20
CA THR A 53 0.91 0.56 -2.16
C THR A 53 1.06 1.60 -3.27
N LEU A 54 2.27 2.11 -3.47
CA LEU A 54 2.54 3.09 -4.51
C LEU A 54 2.27 2.52 -5.91
N ARG A 55 2.73 1.30 -6.18
CA ARG A 55 2.45 0.60 -7.44
C ARG A 55 0.95 0.36 -7.63
N SER A 56 0.27 -0.17 -6.62
CA SER A 56 -1.17 -0.44 -6.69
C SER A 56 -1.96 0.83 -7.00
N ILE A 57 -1.69 1.94 -6.30
CA ILE A 57 -2.37 3.22 -6.57
C ILE A 57 -2.13 3.67 -8.03
N ARG A 58 -0.90 3.61 -8.52
CA ARG A 58 -0.58 4.13 -9.85
C ARG A 58 -1.16 3.28 -10.97
N GLU A 59 -0.97 1.98 -10.91
CA GLU A 59 -1.51 1.06 -11.92
C GLU A 59 -3.04 1.01 -11.83
N GLY A 60 -3.62 1.14 -10.62
CA GLY A 60 -5.07 1.15 -10.41
C GLY A 60 -5.80 2.34 -11.03
N ARG A 61 -5.12 3.46 -11.29
CA ARG A 61 -5.73 4.68 -11.88
C ARG A 61 -6.39 4.45 -13.24
N VAL A 62 -5.94 3.45 -13.98
CA VAL A 62 -6.43 3.13 -15.34
C VAL A 62 -7.28 1.87 -15.37
N LEU A 63 -7.52 1.23 -14.23
CA LEU A 63 -8.27 -0.03 -14.12
C LEU A 63 -9.72 0.23 -13.70
N LYS A 64 -10.59 -0.69 -14.12
CA LYS A 64 -11.95 -0.80 -13.55
C LYS A 64 -11.87 -1.34 -12.13
N LEU A 65 -12.89 -1.04 -11.33
CA LEU A 65 -13.00 -1.51 -9.95
C LEU A 65 -12.83 -3.04 -9.83
N GLU A 66 -13.41 -3.81 -10.75
CA GLU A 66 -13.31 -5.27 -10.75
C GLU A 66 -11.85 -5.77 -10.80
N HIS A 67 -11.03 -5.16 -11.65
CA HIS A 67 -9.61 -5.50 -11.76
C HIS A 67 -8.80 -5.00 -10.57
N CYS A 68 -9.12 -3.82 -10.03
CA CYS A 68 -8.52 -3.37 -8.78
C CYS A 68 -8.77 -4.37 -7.65
N LEU A 69 -10.03 -4.81 -7.47
CA LEU A 69 -10.38 -5.78 -6.42
C LEU A 69 -9.69 -7.12 -6.61
N SER A 70 -9.65 -7.63 -7.85
CA SER A 70 -8.93 -8.88 -8.15
C SER A 70 -7.45 -8.77 -7.77
N ARG A 71 -6.79 -7.66 -8.12
CA ARG A 71 -5.38 -7.44 -7.81
C ARG A 71 -5.13 -7.27 -6.31
N GLU A 72 -5.97 -6.49 -5.61
CA GLU A 72 -5.86 -6.34 -4.16
C GLU A 72 -6.08 -7.68 -3.45
N PHE A 73 -6.96 -8.53 -3.97
CA PHE A 73 -7.15 -9.88 -3.44
C PHE A 73 -5.88 -10.74 -3.59
N THR A 74 -5.21 -10.70 -4.74
CA THR A 74 -3.91 -11.35 -4.94
C THR A 74 -2.87 -10.87 -3.93
N LEU A 75 -2.75 -9.54 -3.73
CA LEU A 75 -1.86 -8.97 -2.70
C LEU A 75 -2.19 -9.53 -1.30
N CYS A 76 -3.48 -9.54 -0.93
CA CYS A 76 -3.93 -10.10 0.34
C CYS A 76 -3.58 -11.59 0.50
N ARG A 77 -3.69 -12.40 -0.56
CA ARG A 77 -3.27 -13.82 -0.52
C ARG A 77 -1.79 -13.94 -0.18
N HIS A 78 -0.93 -13.15 -0.82
CA HIS A 78 0.51 -13.16 -0.51
C HIS A 78 0.82 -12.72 0.92
N PHE A 79 0.13 -11.68 1.42
CA PHE A 79 0.30 -11.21 2.80
C PHE A 79 -0.11 -12.27 3.83
N MET A 80 -1.27 -12.91 3.64
CA MET A 80 -1.79 -13.92 4.56
C MET A 80 -0.98 -15.23 4.50
N ARG A 81 -0.54 -15.63 3.32
CA ARG A 81 0.25 -16.86 3.12
C ARG A 81 1.75 -16.68 3.41
N ARG A 82 2.22 -15.45 3.63
CA ARG A 82 3.64 -15.13 3.90
C ARG A 82 4.58 -15.61 2.80
N THR A 83 4.12 -15.59 1.55
CA THR A 83 4.88 -16.17 0.41
C THR A 83 6.11 -15.34 0.03
N VAL A 84 6.12 -14.05 0.38
CA VAL A 84 7.26 -13.16 0.07
C VAL A 84 7.97 -12.70 1.33
N ASN A 85 7.23 -12.20 2.34
CA ASN A 85 7.78 -11.83 3.64
C ASN A 85 6.72 -11.92 4.76
N ASN A 86 7.12 -11.57 5.99
CA ASN A 86 6.29 -11.66 7.20
C ASN A 86 5.76 -10.30 7.70
N ASP A 87 5.92 -9.21 6.93
CA ASP A 87 5.67 -7.85 7.40
C ASP A 87 4.22 -7.64 7.89
N PHE A 88 3.24 -8.26 7.26
CA PHE A 88 1.84 -8.16 7.69
C PHE A 88 1.65 -8.64 9.15
N TYR A 89 2.24 -9.79 9.48
CA TYR A 89 2.17 -10.38 10.81
C TYR A 89 3.04 -9.62 11.81
N GLU A 90 4.23 -9.16 11.39
CA GLU A 90 5.11 -8.36 12.23
C GLU A 90 4.46 -7.02 12.60
N GLY A 91 3.75 -6.38 11.65
CA GLY A 91 3.00 -5.16 11.91
C GLY A 91 1.86 -5.39 12.89
N ALA A 92 1.09 -6.47 12.71
CA ALA A 92 0.05 -6.87 13.66
C ALA A 92 0.63 -7.15 15.06
N ARG A 93 1.76 -7.85 15.13
CA ARG A 93 2.48 -8.11 16.39
C ARG A 93 2.86 -6.81 17.08
N ALA A 94 3.59 -5.93 16.39
CA ALA A 94 4.11 -4.68 16.95
C ALA A 94 3.01 -3.70 17.40
N MET A 95 1.88 -3.68 16.70
CA MET A 95 0.81 -2.71 16.92
C MET A 95 -0.32 -3.21 17.82
N LEU A 96 -0.68 -4.49 17.74
CA LEU A 96 -1.89 -5.03 18.36
C LEU A 96 -1.61 -6.08 19.44
N ILE A 97 -0.58 -6.91 19.25
CA ILE A 97 -0.27 -8.03 20.16
C ILE A 97 0.68 -7.55 21.26
N ASP A 98 1.92 -7.25 20.91
CA ASP A 98 2.98 -6.85 21.85
C ASP A 98 2.91 -5.35 22.16
N LYS A 99 2.35 -4.56 21.23
CA LYS A 99 2.15 -3.10 21.36
C LYS A 99 3.45 -2.33 21.63
N ASP A 100 4.59 -2.87 21.20
CA ASP A 100 5.91 -2.27 21.37
C ASP A 100 6.16 -1.09 20.41
N LYS A 101 5.34 -0.97 19.34
CA LYS A 101 5.47 0.01 18.25
C LYS A 101 6.86 -0.02 17.60
N LYS A 102 7.52 -1.17 17.61
CA LYS A 102 8.87 -1.40 17.07
C LYS A 102 8.87 -2.60 16.13
N PRO A 103 8.17 -2.47 14.98
CA PRO A 103 8.16 -3.53 14.00
C PRO A 103 9.56 -3.74 13.40
N LYS A 104 9.90 -5.00 13.15
CA LYS A 104 11.15 -5.46 12.53
C LYS A 104 10.89 -5.82 11.08
N TRP A 105 10.81 -4.81 10.23
CA TRP A 105 10.53 -5.00 8.80
C TRP A 105 11.62 -5.76 8.07
N GLU A 106 11.22 -6.59 7.12
CA GLU A 106 12.12 -7.38 6.28
C GLU A 106 11.80 -7.21 4.78
N PRO A 107 12.67 -6.52 4.01
CA PRO A 107 13.89 -5.84 4.46
C PRO A 107 13.60 -4.51 5.20
N PRO A 108 14.54 -4.03 6.04
CA PRO A 108 14.32 -2.85 6.87
C PRO A 108 14.48 -1.50 6.13
N GLN A 109 14.99 -1.50 4.89
CA GLN A 109 15.30 -0.28 4.16
C GLN A 109 14.74 -0.30 2.73
N LEU A 110 14.35 0.87 2.23
CA LEU A 110 13.72 1.02 0.90
C LEU A 110 14.58 0.52 -0.25
N TRP A 111 15.88 0.83 -0.24
CA TRP A 111 16.81 0.42 -1.31
C TRP A 111 17.08 -1.09 -1.34
N GLN A 112 16.70 -1.82 -0.29
CA GLN A 112 16.83 -3.27 -0.23
C GLN A 112 15.59 -3.98 -0.82
N VAL A 113 14.48 -3.27 -1.02
CA VAL A 113 13.30 -3.81 -1.69
C VAL A 113 13.51 -3.69 -3.19
N SER A 114 13.79 -4.82 -3.83
CA SER A 114 13.93 -4.91 -5.30
C SER A 114 12.57 -4.90 -6.00
N GLU A 115 12.56 -4.50 -7.28
CA GLU A 115 11.35 -4.60 -8.11
C GLU A 115 10.87 -6.05 -8.23
N GLU A 116 11.78 -7.02 -8.35
CA GLU A 116 11.45 -8.45 -8.37
C GLU A 116 10.73 -8.90 -7.09
N MET A 117 11.12 -8.37 -5.92
CA MET A 117 10.40 -8.65 -4.68
C MET A 117 8.98 -8.10 -4.72
N VAL A 118 8.79 -6.90 -5.27
CA VAL A 118 7.46 -6.30 -5.45
C VAL A 118 6.66 -7.11 -6.47
N ASP A 119 7.24 -7.49 -7.61
CA ASP A 119 6.60 -8.29 -8.67
C ASP A 119 6.01 -9.59 -8.12
N ARG A 120 6.71 -10.27 -7.21
CA ARG A 120 6.20 -11.49 -6.57
C ARG A 120 4.91 -11.32 -5.79
N PHE A 121 4.58 -10.11 -5.31
CA PHE A 121 3.28 -9.84 -4.69
C PHE A 121 2.16 -9.65 -5.71
N PHE A 122 2.48 -9.27 -6.94
CA PHE A 122 1.49 -9.06 -8.01
C PHE A 122 1.36 -10.26 -8.96
N ALA A 123 2.22 -11.27 -8.80
CA ALA A 123 2.11 -12.54 -9.50
C ALA A 123 0.91 -13.34 -8.97
N GLU A 124 0.38 -14.27 -9.76
CA GLU A 124 -0.60 -15.23 -9.22
C GLU A 124 0.08 -16.08 -8.15
N ALA A 125 -0.57 -16.19 -6.99
CA ALA A 125 -0.11 -17.11 -5.95
C ALA A 125 -0.25 -18.54 -6.47
N GLU A 126 0.79 -19.37 -6.30
CA GLU A 126 0.75 -20.78 -6.68
C GLU A 126 -0.53 -21.45 -6.15
N ASP A 127 -1.15 -22.24 -7.04
CA ASP A 127 -2.44 -22.89 -6.78
C ASP A 127 -2.34 -23.72 -5.50
N ASP A 128 -3.21 -23.37 -4.57
CA ASP A 128 -3.49 -24.10 -3.36
C ASP A 128 -5.00 -24.21 -3.29
N ASP A 129 -5.48 -25.45 -3.23
CA ASP A 129 -6.87 -25.85 -3.39
C ASP A 129 -7.83 -25.16 -2.39
N GLU A 130 -7.29 -24.47 -1.39
CA GLU A 130 -8.05 -23.79 -0.33
C GLU A 130 -8.51 -22.36 -0.67
N TRP A 131 -7.91 -21.66 -1.64
CA TRP A 131 -8.26 -20.26 -1.95
C TRP A 131 -8.60 -20.08 -3.43
N GLU A 132 -9.88 -20.21 -3.76
CA GLU A 132 -10.40 -19.84 -5.07
C GLU A 132 -10.15 -18.36 -5.37
N ASN A 133 -9.99 -18.04 -6.66
CA ASN A 133 -9.86 -16.66 -7.12
C ASN A 133 -11.11 -15.85 -6.80
N LEU A 134 -10.95 -14.53 -6.65
CA LEU A 134 -12.06 -13.64 -6.32
C LEU A 134 -13.08 -13.59 -7.47
N HIS A 135 -14.21 -14.26 -7.29
CA HIS A 135 -15.35 -14.16 -8.19
C HIS A 135 -16.28 -13.04 -7.74
N LEU A 136 -16.29 -11.93 -8.49
CA LEU A 136 -17.21 -10.82 -8.22
C LEU A 136 -18.60 -11.14 -8.76
N PRO A 137 -19.68 -10.88 -7.98
CA PRO A 137 -21.04 -11.13 -8.44
C PRO A 137 -21.39 -10.19 -9.60
N ASN A 138 -22.11 -10.72 -10.59
CA ASN A 138 -22.60 -9.92 -11.70
C ASN A 138 -23.67 -8.92 -11.20
N ARG A 139 -23.33 -7.63 -11.21
CA ARG A 139 -24.22 -6.56 -10.72
C ARG A 139 -25.30 -6.12 -11.70
N SER A 140 -25.34 -6.66 -12.92
CA SER A 140 -26.37 -6.32 -13.92
C SER A 140 -27.81 -6.60 -13.47
N GLY A 141 -28.02 -7.45 -12.45
CA GLY A 141 -29.33 -7.76 -11.87
C GLY A 141 -29.70 -7.02 -10.58
N LEU A 142 -28.82 -6.19 -10.01
CA LEU A 142 -29.11 -5.41 -8.79
C LEU A 142 -29.87 -4.12 -9.10
N SER A 143 -31.01 -4.24 -9.78
CA SER A 143 -31.94 -3.12 -10.05
C SER A 143 -32.89 -2.89 -8.87
N ASN A 144 -32.37 -2.81 -7.65
CA ASN A 144 -33.16 -2.28 -6.54
C ASN A 144 -32.47 -1.00 -6.07
N PRO A 145 -32.92 0.19 -6.52
CA PRO A 145 -32.47 1.42 -5.90
C PRO A 145 -32.82 1.32 -4.42
N MET A 146 -31.82 1.41 -3.55
CA MET A 146 -32.04 1.48 -2.11
C MET A 146 -33.08 2.56 -1.87
N LYS A 147 -34.29 2.16 -1.47
CA LYS A 147 -35.33 3.12 -1.08
C LYS A 147 -34.82 3.83 0.16
N PRO A 148 -34.72 5.17 0.17
CA PRO A 148 -34.37 5.88 1.38
C PRO A 148 -35.39 5.53 2.45
N LYS A 149 -34.91 5.16 3.64
CA LYS A 149 -35.76 5.07 4.83
C LYS A 149 -36.09 6.51 5.23
N LEU A 150 -37.23 6.99 4.74
CA LEU A 150 -37.97 8.08 5.38
C LEU A 150 -38.61 7.55 6.66
#